data_AF-A0A7R9JUB1-F1
#
_entry.id   AF-A0A7R9JUB1-F1
#
_cell.length_a   1.000
_cell.length_b   1.000
_cell.length_c   1.000
_cell.angle_alpha   90.00
_cell.angle_beta   90.00
_cell.angle_gamma   90.00
#
_symmetry.space_group_name_H-M   'P 1'
#
loop_
_entity.id
_entity.type
_entity.pdbx_description
1 polymer ?
#
loop_
_entity_poly.entity_id
_entity_poly.type
_entity_poly.pdbx_seq_one_letter_code
_entity_poly.pdbx_strand_id
1 'polypeptide(L)'
;MTKVECVDQKEESVLDDPYYIGLRQERVSGADYEELVDEFIEAIVCKYGQDTLIQFESMNVQNFIRLLSKYRDRYCVINADIQDIASMVLAGILASRKATGKMLGENIFCFFGAGRVTRDKEPRTETVKIILMTTVPSLQSALGTASLLVQAMVAEGVSEEEAKTKIWMMDSQGLVTKSRLELSEYKSLYAKDHSSVDSLEDLVYEIKPSVLIGSLWSTIYFLL
;
A
#
# COMPACT_ATOMS: atom_id res chain seq x y z
N MET A 1 12.17 -19.66 -5.13
CA MET A 1 12.03 -18.73 -3.99
C MET A 1 13.21 -18.95 -3.06
N THR A 2 14.04 -17.94 -2.87
CA THR A 2 15.20 -18.00 -1.96
C THR A 2 14.89 -17.12 -0.77
N LYS A 3 14.95 -17.67 0.45
CA LYS A 3 14.70 -16.93 1.68
C LYS A 3 16.04 -16.47 2.26
N VAL A 4 16.26 -15.16 2.34
CA VAL A 4 17.38 -14.59 3.11
C VAL A 4 16.93 -14.58 4.57
N GLU A 5 17.50 -15.47 5.39
CA GLU A 5 17.11 -15.57 6.80
C GLU A 5 17.79 -14.50 7.65
N CYS A 6 17.01 -13.47 7.93
CA CYS A 6 17.13 -12.64 9.12
C CYS A 6 15.77 -12.78 9.86
N VAL A 7 15.68 -12.73 11.20
CA VAL A 7 14.43 -13.02 11.98
C VAL A 7 13.26 -11.99 11.84
N ASP A 8 13.22 -10.86 12.57
CA ASP A 8 12.16 -9.80 12.59
C ASP A 8 10.72 -10.34 12.63
N GLN A 9 10.55 -11.31 13.53
CA GLN A 9 9.46 -11.16 14.47
C GLN A 9 10.07 -10.79 15.81
N LYS A 10 9.57 -9.72 16.43
CA LYS A 10 9.68 -9.47 17.88
C LYS A 10 8.74 -10.43 18.65
N GLU A 11 8.83 -11.71 18.33
CA GLU A 11 8.12 -12.79 18.99
C GLU A 11 9.18 -13.64 19.69
N GLU A 12 9.45 -13.30 20.95
CA GLU A 12 10.33 -14.08 21.84
C GLU A 12 9.94 -15.57 21.84
N SER A 13 8.65 -15.86 21.67
CA SER A 13 8.07 -17.19 21.52
C SER A 13 8.63 -18.04 20.37
N VAL A 14 9.22 -17.45 19.33
CA VAL A 14 9.79 -18.20 18.18
C VAL A 14 11.22 -18.68 18.47
N LEU A 15 11.99 -17.95 19.27
CA LEU A 15 13.35 -18.34 19.64
C LEU A 15 13.36 -19.54 20.60
N ASP A 16 12.33 -19.65 21.44
CA ASP A 16 12.10 -20.75 22.38
C ASP A 16 11.33 -21.93 21.77
N ASP A 17 10.72 -21.78 20.58
CA ASP A 17 9.97 -22.87 19.93
C ASP A 17 10.92 -24.03 19.54
N PRO A 18 10.77 -25.24 20.10
CA PRO A 18 11.63 -26.38 19.77
C PRO A 18 11.52 -26.82 18.30
N TYR A 19 10.49 -26.41 17.57
CA TYR A 19 10.28 -26.69 16.16
C TYR A 19 10.79 -25.58 15.22
N TYR A 20 11.29 -24.45 15.75
CA TYR A 20 11.86 -23.40 14.93
C TYR A 20 13.14 -23.86 14.20
N ILE A 21 13.11 -23.77 12.87
CA ILE A 21 14.17 -24.24 11.96
C ILE A 21 15.19 -23.15 11.56
N GLY A 22 14.95 -21.89 11.94
CA GLY A 22 15.81 -20.77 11.58
C GLY A 22 16.92 -20.48 12.60
N LEU A 23 17.70 -19.44 12.33
CA LEU A 23 18.75 -18.97 13.24
C LEU A 23 18.16 -18.44 14.57
N ARG A 24 18.54 -19.06 15.69
CA ARG A 24 18.08 -18.69 17.05
C ARG A 24 18.86 -17.50 17.61
N GLN A 25 18.67 -16.33 17.00
CA GLN A 25 19.30 -15.07 17.39
C GLN A 25 18.41 -13.86 17.01
N GLU A 26 18.72 -12.68 17.54
CA GLU A 26 18.11 -11.42 17.09
C GLU A 26 18.46 -11.08 15.63
N ARG A 27 17.72 -10.15 15.00
CA ARG A 27 18.07 -9.69 13.65
C ARG A 27 19.34 -8.88 13.64
N VAL A 28 20.25 -9.29 12.75
CA VAL A 28 21.24 -8.41 12.15
C VAL A 28 20.51 -7.22 11.51
N SER A 29 21.02 -6.01 11.74
CA SER A 29 20.45 -4.75 11.29
C SER A 29 21.57 -3.73 11.05
N GLY A 30 21.26 -2.58 10.45
CA GLY A 30 22.28 -1.61 10.07
C GLY A 30 23.21 -2.14 8.97
N ALA A 31 24.49 -1.76 9.01
CA ALA A 31 25.48 -2.01 7.96
C ALA A 31 25.62 -3.49 7.58
N ASP A 32 25.76 -4.38 8.56
CA ASP A 32 25.92 -5.82 8.36
C ASP A 32 24.75 -6.45 7.58
N TYR A 33 23.52 -5.93 7.77
CA TYR A 33 22.36 -6.35 6.98
C TYR A 33 22.36 -5.74 5.57
N GLU A 34 22.93 -4.54 5.39
CA GLU A 34 23.09 -3.94 4.06
C GLU A 34 24.10 -4.72 3.23
N GLU A 35 25.26 -5.06 3.81
CA GLU A 35 26.35 -5.79 3.17
C GLU A 35 25.89 -7.18 2.73
N LEU A 36 25.16 -7.90 3.59
CA LEU A 36 24.53 -9.19 3.23
C LEU A 36 23.58 -9.07 2.02
N VAL A 37 22.79 -8.00 1.94
CA VAL A 37 21.85 -7.81 0.82
C VAL A 37 22.56 -7.33 -0.45
N ASP A 38 23.62 -6.51 -0.33
CA ASP A 38 24.50 -6.16 -1.45
C ASP A 38 25.14 -7.42 -2.04
N GLU A 39 25.82 -8.23 -1.22
CA GLU A 39 26.47 -9.50 -1.64
C GLU A 39 25.46 -10.43 -2.30
N PHE A 40 24.27 -10.60 -1.72
CA PHE A 40 23.22 -11.47 -2.25
C PHE A 40 22.76 -11.05 -3.66
N ILE A 41 22.56 -9.74 -3.88
CA ILE A 41 22.13 -9.22 -5.19
C ILE A 41 23.26 -9.32 -6.21
N GLU A 42 24.49 -8.96 -5.82
CA GLU A 42 25.67 -9.09 -6.69
C GLU A 42 25.93 -10.55 -7.07
N ALA A 43 25.76 -11.49 -6.14
CA ALA A 43 25.87 -12.91 -6.40
C ALA A 43 24.78 -13.43 -7.36
N ILE A 44 23.52 -12.98 -7.22
CA ILE A 44 22.45 -13.29 -8.18
C ILE A 44 22.82 -12.77 -9.57
N VAL A 45 23.19 -11.50 -9.68
CA VAL A 45 23.48 -10.85 -10.97
C VAL A 45 24.71 -11.45 -11.64
N CYS A 46 25.77 -11.72 -10.89
CA CYS A 46 26.96 -12.41 -11.36
C CYS A 46 26.65 -13.84 -11.86
N LYS A 47 25.71 -14.54 -11.21
CA LYS A 47 25.36 -15.92 -11.53
C LYS A 47 24.36 -16.06 -12.68
N TYR A 48 23.40 -15.15 -12.79
CA TYR A 48 22.20 -15.29 -13.64
C TYR A 48 22.02 -14.18 -14.68
N GLY A 49 22.69 -13.02 -14.54
CA GLY A 49 22.63 -11.90 -15.49
C GLY A 49 22.01 -10.63 -14.90
N GLN A 50 22.36 -9.47 -15.46
CA GLN A 50 21.87 -8.13 -15.04
C GLN A 50 20.35 -7.95 -15.24
N ASP A 51 19.78 -8.70 -16.18
CA ASP A 51 18.38 -8.77 -16.54
C ASP A 51 17.56 -9.75 -15.67
N THR A 52 18.19 -10.39 -14.67
CA THR A 52 17.49 -11.21 -13.68
C THR A 52 16.55 -10.36 -12.82
N LEU A 53 15.24 -10.64 -12.91
CA LEU A 53 14.23 -10.02 -12.04
C LEU A 53 14.40 -10.50 -10.59
N ILE A 54 14.55 -9.55 -9.68
CA ILE A 54 14.65 -9.76 -8.24
C ILE A 54 13.41 -9.16 -7.56
N GLN A 55 12.55 -10.03 -7.03
CA GLN A 55 11.31 -9.67 -6.35
C GLN A 55 11.49 -9.71 -4.82
N PHE A 56 11.35 -8.55 -4.18
CA PHE A 56 11.30 -8.43 -2.73
C PHE A 56 9.87 -8.59 -2.22
N GLU A 57 9.68 -9.44 -1.22
CA GLU A 57 8.39 -9.69 -0.56
C GLU A 57 8.50 -9.65 0.95
N SER A 58 7.41 -9.29 1.63
CA SER A 58 7.26 -9.32 3.08
C SER A 58 8.37 -8.57 3.83
N MET A 59 8.90 -7.50 3.23
CA MET A 59 9.99 -6.72 3.83
C MET A 59 9.47 -5.68 4.82
N ASN A 60 10.25 -5.43 5.88
CA ASN A 60 10.01 -4.30 6.76
C ASN A 60 10.11 -2.99 5.98
N VAL A 61 9.06 -2.19 6.05
CA VAL A 61 8.91 -0.77 5.62
C VAL A 61 10.23 -0.02 5.44
N GLN A 62 11.02 0.10 6.51
CA GLN A 62 12.18 0.98 6.54
C GLN A 62 13.33 0.42 5.69
N ASN A 63 13.51 -0.90 5.73
CA ASN A 63 14.43 -1.60 4.85
C ASN A 63 13.96 -1.57 3.40
N PHE A 64 12.65 -1.71 3.13
CA PHE A 64 12.11 -1.59 1.78
C PHE A 64 12.44 -0.24 1.13
N ILE A 65 12.09 0.89 1.76
CA ILE A 65 12.28 2.22 1.16
C ILE A 65 13.77 2.45 0.85
N ARG A 66 14.66 2.04 1.78
CA ARG A 66 16.11 2.12 1.63
C ARG A 66 16.65 1.23 0.50
N LEU A 67 16.32 -0.06 0.51
CA LEU A 67 16.83 -1.04 -0.47
C LEU A 67 16.27 -0.78 -1.88
N LEU A 68 14.97 -0.46 -2.02
CA LEU A 68 14.41 -0.11 -3.33
C LEU A 68 15.14 1.12 -3.90
N SER A 69 15.32 2.19 -3.10
CA SER A 69 16.04 3.39 -3.55
C SER A 69 17.50 3.10 -3.92
N LYS A 70 18.15 2.16 -3.23
CA LYS A 70 19.54 1.75 -3.47
C LYS A 70 19.72 0.93 -4.76
N TYR A 71 18.71 0.16 -5.19
CA TYR A 71 18.84 -0.83 -6.28
C TYR A 71 18.03 -0.54 -7.54
N ARG A 72 16.93 0.22 -7.46
CA ARG A 72 15.95 0.43 -8.57
C ARG A 72 16.55 0.90 -9.90
N ASP A 73 17.62 1.69 -9.86
CA ASP A 73 18.23 2.28 -11.05
C ASP A 73 19.48 1.51 -11.51
N ARG A 74 19.84 0.42 -10.81
CA ARG A 74 21.02 -0.43 -11.08
C ARG A 74 20.65 -1.87 -11.45
N TYR A 75 19.61 -2.42 -10.84
CA TYR A 75 19.21 -3.82 -10.97
C TYR A 75 17.73 -3.95 -11.35
N CYS A 76 17.35 -5.06 -11.99
CA CYS A 76 15.95 -5.36 -12.27
C CYS A 76 15.22 -5.79 -10.98
N VAL A 77 14.82 -4.83 -10.15
CA VAL A 77 14.17 -5.06 -8.86
C VAL A 77 12.71 -4.61 -8.83
N ILE A 78 11.87 -5.36 -8.12
CA ILE A 78 10.47 -5.02 -7.82
C ILE A 78 10.16 -5.35 -6.35
N ASN A 79 9.23 -4.64 -5.73
CA ASN A 79 8.61 -5.06 -4.47
C ASN A 79 7.14 -5.43 -4.67
N ALA A 80 6.81 -6.68 -4.36
CA ALA A 80 5.47 -7.23 -4.54
C ALA A 80 4.43 -6.58 -3.61
N ASP A 81 4.82 -6.32 -2.36
CA ASP A 81 3.94 -5.79 -1.30
C ASP A 81 3.30 -4.43 -1.65
N ILE A 82 3.87 -3.72 -2.62
CA ILE A 82 3.42 -2.39 -3.06
C ILE A 82 3.14 -2.35 -4.56
N GLN A 83 4.06 -2.81 -5.42
CA GLN A 83 3.94 -2.63 -6.87
C GLN A 83 2.96 -3.61 -7.50
N ASP A 84 2.93 -4.87 -7.04
CA ASP A 84 1.97 -5.87 -7.55
C ASP A 84 0.55 -5.54 -7.08
N ILE A 85 0.39 -5.14 -5.80
CA ILE A 85 -0.92 -4.69 -5.28
C ILE A 85 -1.42 -3.46 -6.05
N ALA A 86 -0.56 -2.47 -6.27
CA ALA A 86 -0.91 -1.29 -7.06
C ALA A 86 -1.33 -1.65 -8.49
N SER A 87 -0.57 -2.53 -9.14
CA SER A 87 -0.85 -3.04 -10.50
C SER A 87 -2.19 -3.77 -10.57
N MET A 88 -2.46 -4.67 -9.62
CA MET A 88 -3.72 -5.41 -9.51
C MET A 88 -4.93 -4.48 -9.30
N VAL A 89 -4.80 -3.47 -8.43
CA VAL A 89 -5.87 -2.50 -8.18
C VAL A 89 -6.14 -1.65 -9.42
N LEU A 90 -5.11 -1.13 -10.07
CA LEU A 90 -5.25 -0.39 -11.33
C LEU A 90 -5.89 -1.25 -12.42
N ALA A 91 -5.46 -2.51 -12.59
CA ALA A 91 -6.04 -3.43 -13.55
C ALA A 91 -7.53 -3.71 -13.29
N GLY A 92 -7.93 -3.86 -12.02
CA GLY A 92 -9.34 -4.01 -11.63
C GLY A 92 -10.17 -2.77 -11.98
N ILE A 93 -9.65 -1.56 -11.72
CA ILE A 93 -10.32 -0.31 -12.06
C ILE A 93 -10.43 -0.15 -13.59
N LEU A 94 -9.35 -0.40 -14.35
CA LEU A 94 -9.36 -0.32 -15.82
C LEU A 94 -10.32 -1.35 -16.44
N ALA A 95 -10.39 -2.57 -15.91
CA ALA A 95 -11.37 -3.57 -16.34
C ALA A 95 -12.81 -3.12 -16.07
N SER A 96 -13.06 -2.47 -14.92
CA SER A 96 -14.38 -1.97 -14.54
C SER A 96 -14.92 -0.83 -15.42
N ARG A 97 -14.05 -0.14 -16.20
CA ARG A 97 -14.46 0.92 -17.15
C ARG A 97 -15.57 0.47 -18.09
N LYS A 98 -15.57 -0.80 -18.53
CA LYS A 98 -16.61 -1.36 -19.40
C LYS A 98 -17.99 -1.42 -18.74
N ALA A 99 -18.05 -1.54 -17.41
CA ALA A 99 -19.29 -1.60 -16.63
C ALA A 99 -19.72 -0.23 -16.08
N THR A 100 -18.76 0.64 -15.74
CA THR A 100 -19.06 1.96 -15.15
C THR A 100 -19.16 3.09 -16.18
N GLY A 101 -18.57 2.92 -17.36
CA GLY A 101 -18.46 3.96 -18.39
C GLY A 101 -17.45 5.08 -18.07
N LYS A 102 -16.78 5.03 -16.91
CA LYS A 102 -15.95 6.14 -16.40
C LYS A 102 -14.47 6.07 -16.79
N MET A 103 -13.88 7.23 -17.05
CA MET A 103 -12.44 7.45 -17.09
C MET A 103 -11.82 7.49 -15.69
N LEU A 104 -10.49 7.35 -15.54
CA LEU A 104 -9.87 7.37 -14.20
C LEU A 104 -10.11 8.71 -13.50
N GLY A 105 -10.00 9.82 -14.24
CA GLY A 105 -10.27 11.17 -13.74
C GLY A 105 -11.73 11.45 -13.33
N GLU A 106 -12.69 10.60 -13.68
CA GLU A 106 -14.11 10.75 -13.29
C GLU A 106 -14.45 10.01 -11.98
N ASN A 107 -13.45 9.43 -11.34
CA ASN A 107 -13.59 8.67 -10.10
C ASN A 107 -13.06 9.45 -8.89
N ILE A 108 -13.68 9.20 -7.74
CA ILE A 108 -13.17 9.57 -6.41
C ILE A 108 -12.81 8.26 -5.73
N PHE A 109 -11.56 8.14 -5.31
CA PHE A 109 -10.98 6.94 -4.73
C PHE A 109 -10.84 7.12 -3.22
N CYS A 110 -11.42 6.22 -2.44
CA CYS A 110 -11.32 6.23 -0.98
C CYS A 110 -10.57 4.98 -0.51
N PHE A 111 -9.36 5.19 0.02
CA PHE A 111 -8.53 4.19 0.65
C PHE A 111 -8.80 4.13 2.15
N PHE A 112 -9.00 2.92 2.69
CA PHE A 112 -9.15 2.74 4.14
C PHE A 112 -8.39 1.52 4.66
N GLY A 113 -7.56 1.75 5.67
CA GLY A 113 -6.79 0.71 6.36
C GLY A 113 -6.77 0.99 7.86
N ALA A 114 -7.34 0.08 8.65
CA ALA A 114 -7.46 0.18 10.12
C ALA A 114 -8.28 1.37 10.67
N GLY A 115 -9.01 2.13 9.83
CA GLY A 115 -10.02 3.07 10.28
C GLY A 115 -11.18 2.39 11.02
N ARG A 116 -11.89 3.14 11.87
CA ARG A 116 -13.08 2.63 12.58
C ARG A 116 -14.26 2.57 11.62
N VAL A 117 -14.91 1.42 11.60
CA VAL A 117 -16.21 1.15 10.95
C VAL A 117 -17.22 1.12 12.09
N THR A 118 -18.25 1.98 12.09
CA THR A 118 -19.28 1.99 13.14
C THR A 118 -20.64 1.57 12.60
N ARG A 119 -21.39 0.81 13.40
CA ARG A 119 -22.70 0.25 13.02
C ARG A 119 -23.87 1.21 13.28
N ASP A 120 -23.58 2.49 13.47
CA ASP A 120 -24.58 3.49 13.88
C ASP A 120 -25.42 4.02 12.70
N LYS A 121 -24.98 3.76 11.46
CA LYS A 121 -25.61 4.22 10.22
C LYS A 121 -25.58 3.12 9.16
N GLU A 122 -26.67 2.97 8.42
CA GLU A 122 -26.74 2.06 7.28
C GLU A 122 -25.90 2.65 6.11
N PRO A 123 -24.93 1.90 5.55
CA PRO A 123 -23.96 2.46 4.61
C PRO A 123 -24.61 2.78 3.26
N ARG A 124 -24.65 4.06 2.88
CA ARG A 124 -25.16 4.52 1.58
C ARG A 124 -24.15 4.25 0.46
N THR A 125 -24.12 3.01 -0.01
CA THR A 125 -23.21 2.51 -1.05
C THR A 125 -23.62 2.86 -2.49
N GLU A 126 -24.77 3.52 -2.70
CA GLU A 126 -25.32 3.84 -4.04
C GLU A 126 -24.34 4.56 -4.99
N THR A 127 -23.44 5.39 -4.44
CA THR A 127 -22.40 6.14 -5.16
C THR A 127 -21.19 5.29 -5.52
N VAL A 128 -20.89 4.28 -4.69
CA VAL A 128 -19.79 3.34 -4.86
C VAL A 128 -20.14 2.38 -6.00
N LYS A 129 -19.34 2.39 -7.06
CA LYS A 129 -19.51 1.49 -8.22
C LYS A 129 -18.49 0.37 -8.25
N ILE A 130 -17.37 0.52 -7.55
CA ILE A 130 -16.26 -0.41 -7.53
C ILE A 130 -15.80 -0.57 -6.08
N ILE A 131 -15.70 -1.82 -5.61
CA ILE A 131 -15.12 -2.17 -4.31
C ILE A 131 -13.97 -3.13 -4.57
N LEU A 132 -12.77 -2.79 -4.09
CA LEU A 132 -11.58 -3.62 -4.20
C LEU A 132 -11.08 -3.98 -2.81
N MET A 133 -11.20 -5.26 -2.47
CA MET A 133 -10.71 -5.84 -1.22
C MET A 133 -9.31 -6.39 -1.45
N THR A 134 -8.36 -5.93 -0.65
CA THR A 134 -6.96 -6.36 -0.72
C THR A 134 -6.56 -7.16 0.52
N THR A 135 -5.69 -8.15 0.34
CA THR A 135 -4.98 -8.81 1.43
C THR A 135 -3.89 -7.87 1.94
N VAL A 136 -4.07 -7.38 3.18
CA VAL A 136 -3.09 -6.52 3.88
C VAL A 136 -2.76 -5.22 3.12
N PRO A 137 -3.68 -4.23 3.04
CA PRO A 137 -3.28 -2.87 2.75
C PRO A 137 -2.55 -2.33 3.98
N SER A 138 -1.24 -2.57 4.00
CA SER A 138 -0.35 -1.66 4.71
C SER A 138 -0.58 -0.24 4.17
N LEU A 139 -0.33 0.76 5.00
CA LEU A 139 -0.40 2.16 4.56
C LEU A 139 0.45 2.41 3.30
N GLN A 140 1.57 1.70 3.13
CA GLN A 140 2.42 1.82 1.94
C GLN A 140 1.79 1.20 0.69
N SER A 141 1.14 0.06 0.81
CA SER A 141 0.43 -0.55 -0.33
C SER A 141 -0.68 0.40 -0.83
N ALA A 142 -1.38 1.09 0.09
CA ALA A 142 -2.32 2.16 -0.26
C ALA A 142 -1.64 3.39 -0.90
N LEU A 143 -0.52 3.87 -0.35
CA LEU A 143 0.25 5.01 -0.88
C LEU A 143 0.85 4.73 -2.27
N GLY A 144 1.39 3.53 -2.50
CA GLY A 144 1.91 3.11 -3.80
C GLY A 144 0.81 2.92 -4.84
N THR A 145 -0.32 2.34 -4.43
CA THR A 145 -1.53 2.26 -5.28
C THR A 145 -2.03 3.64 -5.66
N ALA A 146 -2.10 4.58 -4.71
CA ALA A 146 -2.47 5.97 -4.98
C ALA A 146 -1.49 6.66 -5.94
N SER A 147 -0.17 6.46 -5.77
CA SER A 147 0.85 6.99 -6.68
C SER A 147 0.68 6.45 -8.10
N LEU A 148 0.42 5.15 -8.25
CA LEU A 148 0.17 4.54 -9.55
C LEU A 148 -1.15 5.03 -10.18
N LEU A 149 -2.20 5.24 -9.38
CA LEU A 149 -3.46 5.84 -9.86
C LEU A 149 -3.28 7.29 -10.31
N VAL A 150 -2.48 8.09 -9.60
CA VAL A 150 -2.12 9.46 -10.03
C VAL A 150 -1.37 9.42 -11.34
N GLN A 151 -0.34 8.57 -11.48
CA GLN A 151 0.39 8.40 -12.74
C GLN A 151 -0.51 7.94 -13.89
N ALA A 152 -1.43 7.01 -13.64
CA ALA A 152 -2.38 6.53 -14.65
C ALA A 152 -3.41 7.62 -15.04
N MET A 153 -3.90 8.42 -14.09
CA MET A 153 -4.74 9.59 -14.38
C MET A 153 -3.99 10.64 -15.21
N VAL A 154 -2.71 10.89 -14.91
CA VAL A 154 -1.86 11.80 -15.69
C VAL A 154 -1.63 11.27 -17.11
N ALA A 155 -1.43 9.96 -17.28
CA ALA A 155 -1.36 9.34 -18.60
C ALA A 155 -2.67 9.43 -19.41
N GLU A 156 -3.82 9.57 -18.73
CA GLU A 156 -5.12 9.87 -19.36
C GLU A 156 -5.40 11.37 -19.55
N GLY A 157 -4.44 12.25 -19.25
CA GLY A 157 -4.52 13.71 -19.50
C GLY A 157 -5.07 14.54 -18.34
N VAL A 158 -5.28 13.95 -17.16
CA VAL A 158 -5.62 14.69 -15.93
C VAL A 158 -4.36 15.39 -15.40
N SER A 159 -4.47 16.60 -14.83
CA SER A 159 -3.29 17.20 -14.17
C SER A 159 -2.91 16.45 -12.89
N GLU A 160 -1.63 16.40 -12.53
CA GLU A 160 -1.17 15.69 -11.33
C GLU A 160 -1.84 16.22 -10.04
N GLU A 161 -2.00 17.54 -9.95
CA GLU A 161 -2.68 18.18 -8.82
C GLU A 161 -4.16 17.81 -8.76
N GLU A 162 -4.87 17.82 -9.89
CA GLU A 162 -6.27 17.37 -9.93
C GLU A 162 -6.39 15.88 -9.59
N ALA A 163 -5.47 15.04 -10.08
CA ALA A 163 -5.41 13.61 -9.77
C ALA A 163 -5.22 13.37 -8.25
N LYS A 164 -4.34 14.12 -7.58
CA LYS A 164 -4.17 14.09 -6.11
C LYS A 164 -5.46 14.50 -5.37
N THR A 165 -6.25 15.45 -5.89
CA THR A 165 -7.52 15.82 -5.21
C THR A 165 -8.53 14.67 -5.15
N LYS A 166 -8.51 13.75 -6.13
CA LYS A 166 -9.43 12.59 -6.23
C LYS A 166 -9.09 11.42 -5.30
N ILE A 167 -7.89 11.39 -4.72
CA ILE A 167 -7.42 10.32 -3.81
C ILE A 167 -7.68 10.71 -2.35
N TRP A 168 -8.48 9.94 -1.61
CA TRP A 168 -8.78 10.14 -0.19
C TRP A 168 -8.25 8.96 0.62
N MET A 169 -7.71 9.22 1.82
CA MET A 169 -7.07 8.20 2.66
C MET A 169 -7.55 8.29 4.11
N MET A 170 -7.88 7.15 4.70
CA MET A 170 -8.26 6.98 6.09
C MET A 170 -7.35 5.95 6.77
N ASP A 171 -6.82 6.30 7.94
CA ASP A 171 -6.03 5.43 8.80
C ASP A 171 -6.71 5.22 10.17
N SER A 172 -6.02 4.59 11.12
CA SER A 172 -6.55 4.33 12.47
C SER A 172 -6.85 5.58 13.31
N GLN A 173 -6.46 6.77 12.84
CA GLN A 173 -6.79 8.07 13.44
C GLN A 173 -7.88 8.82 12.64
N GLY A 174 -8.53 8.17 11.66
CA GLY A 174 -9.55 8.79 10.78
C GLY A 174 -8.99 9.28 9.44
N LEU A 175 -9.67 10.26 8.84
CA LEU A 175 -9.27 10.91 7.59
C LEU A 175 -7.92 11.63 7.72
N VAL A 176 -7.02 11.41 6.76
CA VAL A 176 -5.73 12.11 6.66
C VAL A 176 -5.95 13.57 6.23
N THR A 177 -5.93 14.49 7.20
CA THR A 177 -6.10 15.94 7.00
C THR A 177 -4.81 16.72 7.16
N LYS A 178 -4.72 17.92 6.55
CA LYS A 178 -3.58 18.85 6.67
C LYS A 178 -3.39 19.41 8.09
N SER A 179 -4.41 19.32 8.93
CA SER A 179 -4.39 19.79 10.33
C SER A 179 -3.68 18.84 11.30
N ARG A 180 -3.29 17.63 10.86
CA ARG A 180 -2.56 16.67 11.68
C ARG A 180 -1.10 17.09 11.86
N LEU A 181 -0.64 17.11 13.11
CA LEU A 181 0.73 17.52 13.49
C LEU A 181 1.82 16.55 13.02
N GLU A 182 1.52 15.25 12.99
CA GLU A 182 2.48 14.20 12.64
C GLU A 182 2.02 13.41 11.40
N LEU A 183 2.38 13.92 10.22
CA LEU A 183 2.24 13.21 8.95
C LEU A 183 3.63 12.87 8.40
N SER A 184 3.80 11.62 7.94
CA SER A 184 4.94 11.29 7.10
C SER A 184 4.83 12.03 5.76
N GLU A 185 5.97 12.29 5.11
CA GLU A 185 6.06 12.95 3.81
C GLU A 185 5.11 12.33 2.77
N TYR A 186 5.03 11.01 2.70
CA TYR A 186 4.12 10.32 1.79
C TYR A 186 2.63 10.51 2.14
N LYS A 187 2.26 10.67 3.41
CA LYS A 187 0.87 10.98 3.81
C LYS A 187 0.47 12.41 3.44
N SER A 188 1.39 13.37 3.58
CA SER A 188 1.08 14.80 3.35
C SER A 188 0.70 15.08 1.88
N LEU A 189 1.24 14.31 0.93
CA LEU A 189 0.87 14.36 -0.50
C LEU A 189 -0.63 14.17 -0.77
N TYR A 190 -1.34 13.43 0.09
CA TYR A 190 -2.77 13.13 -0.05
C TYR A 190 -3.63 13.76 1.05
N ALA A 191 -3.01 14.55 1.94
CA ALA A 191 -3.68 15.16 3.09
C ALA A 191 -4.71 16.21 2.64
N LYS A 192 -5.94 16.08 3.14
CA LYS A 192 -7.06 16.93 2.73
C LYS A 192 -7.18 18.17 3.59
N ASP A 193 -7.55 19.28 2.95
CA ASP A 193 -8.02 20.47 3.63
C ASP A 193 -9.50 20.24 3.97
N HIS A 194 -9.73 19.58 5.09
CA HIS A 194 -11.03 19.05 5.50
C HIS A 194 -11.08 18.91 7.03
N SER A 195 -12.30 18.91 7.58
CA SER A 195 -12.54 18.51 8.97
C SER A 195 -12.08 17.08 9.23
N SER A 196 -11.70 16.75 10.47
CA SER A 196 -11.45 15.38 10.89
C SER A 196 -12.72 14.54 10.77
N VAL A 197 -12.61 13.35 10.19
CA VAL A 197 -13.70 12.38 10.07
C VAL A 197 -13.19 11.03 10.57
N ASP A 198 -13.84 10.48 11.59
CA ASP A 198 -13.33 9.33 12.36
C ASP A 198 -13.98 8.00 11.97
N SER A 199 -15.08 8.04 11.19
CA SER A 199 -15.84 6.89 10.69
C SER A 199 -15.72 6.78 9.17
N LEU A 200 -15.74 5.56 8.64
CA LEU A 200 -15.77 5.33 7.19
C LEU A 200 -17.14 5.71 6.60
N GLU A 201 -18.19 5.53 7.39
CA GLU A 201 -19.58 5.79 7.06
C GLU A 201 -19.82 7.28 6.77
N ASP A 202 -19.33 8.17 7.64
CA ASP A 202 -19.46 9.62 7.44
C ASP A 202 -18.59 10.10 6.28
N LEU A 203 -17.37 9.57 6.14
CA LEU A 203 -16.49 9.92 5.03
C LEU A 203 -17.14 9.57 3.68
N VAL A 204 -17.67 8.35 3.55
CA VAL A 204 -18.39 7.90 2.34
C VAL A 204 -19.63 8.75 2.06
N TYR A 205 -20.36 9.17 3.09
CA TYR A 205 -21.53 10.04 2.96
C TYR A 205 -21.17 11.45 2.45
N GLU A 206 -20.05 12.01 2.93
CA GLU A 206 -19.56 13.34 2.58
C GLU A 206 -18.93 13.37 1.18
N ILE A 207 -17.92 12.53 0.92
CA ILE A 207 -17.11 12.60 -0.32
C ILE A 207 -17.70 11.80 -1.49
N LYS A 208 -18.66 10.90 -1.20
CA LYS A 208 -19.39 10.09 -2.19
C LYS A 208 -18.46 9.38 -3.18
N PRO A 209 -17.52 8.54 -2.68
CA PRO A 209 -16.51 7.92 -3.52
C PRO A 209 -17.16 6.94 -4.52
N SER A 210 -16.62 6.87 -5.74
CA SER A 210 -17.04 5.86 -6.71
C SER A 210 -16.24 4.57 -6.61
N VAL A 211 -15.06 4.63 -5.99
CA VAL A 211 -14.17 3.49 -5.76
C VAL A 211 -13.79 3.42 -4.27
N LEU A 212 -14.10 2.29 -3.63
CA LEU A 212 -13.61 1.95 -2.29
C LEU A 212 -12.49 0.92 -2.40
N ILE A 213 -11.36 1.19 -1.74
CA ILE A 213 -10.17 0.31 -1.73
C ILE A 213 -9.80 0.07 -0.26
N GLY A 214 -9.83 -1.17 0.20
CA GLY A 214 -9.64 -1.46 1.63
C GLY A 214 -9.16 -2.87 1.94
N SER A 215 -9.00 -3.15 3.23
CA SER A 215 -8.59 -4.47 3.71
C SER A 215 -9.77 -5.44 3.66
N LEU A 216 -9.55 -6.71 3.34
CA LEU A 216 -10.61 -7.73 3.37
C LEU A 216 -11.43 -7.68 4.66
N TRP A 217 -10.79 -7.64 5.82
CA TRP A 217 -11.46 -7.56 7.12
C TRP A 217 -12.32 -6.29 7.26
N SER A 218 -11.72 -5.11 7.17
CA SER A 218 -12.46 -3.84 7.36
C SER A 218 -13.55 -3.63 6.30
N THR A 219 -13.32 -4.07 5.05
CA THR A 219 -14.29 -3.89 3.96
C THR A 219 -15.50 -4.79 4.14
N ILE A 220 -15.31 -6.03 4.56
CA ILE A 220 -16.42 -6.96 4.84
C ILE A 220 -17.26 -6.43 6.00
N TYR A 221 -16.63 -5.91 7.08
CA TYR A 221 -17.35 -5.31 8.21
C TYR A 221 -18.14 -4.04 7.85
N PHE A 222 -17.74 -3.29 6.83
CA PHE A 222 -18.49 -2.12 6.32
C PHE A 222 -19.70 -2.53 5.45
N LEU A 223 -19.72 -3.76 4.94
CA LEU A 223 -20.77 -4.27 4.04
C LEU A 223 -21.77 -5.21 4.74
N LEU A 224 -21.56 -5.58 6.01
CA LEU A 224 -22.34 -6.56 6.80
C LEU A 224 -22.79 -6.03 8.17
#